data_AF-A0A075JZH5-F1
#
_entry.id   AF-A0A075JZH5-F1
#
_cell.length_a   1.000
_cell.length_b   1.000
_cell.length_c   1.000
_cell.angle_alpha   90.00
_cell.angle_beta   90.00
_cell.angle_gamma   90.00
#
_symmetry.space_group_name_H-M   'P 1'
#
loop_
_entity.id
_entity.type
_entity.pdbx_description
1 polymer ?
#
loop_
_entity_poly.entity_id
_entity_poly.type
_entity_poly.pdbx_seq_one_letter_code
_entity_poly.pdbx_strand_id
1 'polypeptide(L)'
;MDSHSFNDPLIYARRSGGADNPFIDITESLILDNNAKVTLTEIPSIWHGLTVEGENQTWFEIRNGLPKDNEYIVDYSNRQVTFNKKHIGKQFSFSFKGTGNTFTSASSVYTKRNGLSVTETLQEIVDNGREGIQALNELSGFDYVNEYSPVENYYKHNIVSFNGATFISLLDSNKGNTPPNPNSSNSNQYWGLISKRGEDGIGNLVNKTDIFTATEGQSVFQLNGTYTVGKGRLEVIIGGVPQYSNNFTETNSSSFSLSESLPAGTEVVAKYTTVI
;
A
#
# COMPACT_ATOMS: atom_id res chain seq x y z
N MET A 1 18.65 14.27 14.27
CA MET A 1 19.25 13.54 15.42
C MET A 1 20.26 12.58 14.84
N ASP A 2 21.44 12.58 15.43
CA ASP A 2 22.71 12.33 14.76
C ASP A 2 22.92 10.92 14.22
N SER A 3 23.69 10.91 13.13
CA SER A 3 24.25 9.77 12.43
C SER A 3 24.81 8.72 13.40
N HIS A 4 24.27 7.51 13.34
CA HIS A 4 24.91 6.33 13.91
C HIS A 4 26.16 5.99 13.11
N SER A 5 27.26 6.67 13.43
CA SER A 5 28.61 6.20 13.14
C SER A 5 28.85 4.93 13.98
N PHE A 6 28.38 3.79 13.50
CA PHE A 6 28.80 2.48 14.01
C PHE A 6 30.22 2.20 13.50
N ASN A 7 31.18 2.89 14.11
CA ASN A 7 32.59 2.53 14.02
C ASN A 7 32.84 1.42 15.04
N ASP A 8 32.14 0.29 14.89
CA ASP A 8 32.27 -0.84 15.80
C ASP A 8 33.43 -1.74 15.32
N PRO A 9 34.54 -1.80 16.06
CA PRO A 9 35.62 -2.71 15.74
C PRO A 9 35.15 -4.16 15.86
N LEU A 10 35.75 -5.06 15.08
CA LEU A 10 35.65 -6.50 15.30
C LEU A 10 36.13 -6.82 16.73
N ILE A 11 35.22 -7.11 17.66
CA ILE A 11 35.57 -7.54 19.02
C ILE A 11 35.77 -9.06 18.99
N TYR A 12 37.04 -9.49 18.94
CA TYR A 12 37.48 -10.90 18.89
C TYR A 12 37.86 -11.49 20.26
N ALA A 13 37.49 -10.88 21.39
CA ALA A 13 37.97 -11.33 22.69
C ALA A 13 37.16 -12.51 23.25
N ARG A 14 37.64 -13.75 23.03
CA ARG A 14 37.22 -14.92 23.81
C ARG A 14 37.93 -14.94 25.16
N ARG A 15 37.24 -15.42 26.19
CA ARG A 15 37.84 -15.68 27.50
C ARG A 15 38.73 -16.91 27.42
N SER A 16 39.92 -16.84 28.01
CA SER A 16 40.88 -17.96 28.00
C SER A 16 40.57 -19.00 29.08
N GLY A 17 39.77 -18.67 30.10
CA GLY A 17 39.47 -19.53 31.23
C GLY A 17 40.55 -19.55 32.31
N GLY A 18 41.62 -18.74 32.17
CA GLY A 18 42.65 -18.56 33.18
C GLY A 18 42.22 -17.61 34.30
N ALA A 19 43.02 -17.51 35.37
CA ALA A 19 42.70 -16.67 36.54
C ALA A 19 42.44 -15.19 36.19
N ASP A 20 43.17 -14.65 35.22
CA ASP A 20 43.04 -13.25 34.78
C ASP A 20 41.88 -13.02 33.79
N ASN A 21 41.32 -14.08 33.20
CA ASN A 21 40.25 -14.02 32.21
C ASN A 21 39.35 -15.26 32.30
N PRO A 22 38.63 -15.45 33.42
CA PRO A 22 37.90 -16.67 33.72
C PRO A 22 36.64 -16.82 32.85
N PHE A 23 36.17 -18.07 32.68
CA PHE A 23 34.85 -18.31 32.13
C PHE A 23 33.76 -17.82 33.08
N ILE A 24 32.61 -17.44 32.54
CA ILE A 24 31.45 -17.00 33.34
C ILE A 24 30.44 -18.15 33.39
N ASP A 25 29.97 -18.49 34.59
CA ASP A 25 28.84 -19.41 34.75
C ASP A 25 27.54 -18.69 34.37
N ILE A 26 26.84 -19.22 33.37
CA ILE A 26 25.60 -18.65 32.84
C ILE A 26 24.50 -19.68 32.99
N THR A 27 23.36 -19.23 33.52
CA THR A 27 22.10 -19.96 33.51
C THR A 27 21.03 -19.08 32.87
N GLU A 28 20.41 -19.57 31.81
CA GLU A 28 19.38 -18.84 31.07
C GLU A 28 18.21 -19.75 30.67
N SER A 29 17.00 -19.20 30.65
CA SER A 29 15.80 -19.94 30.27
C SER A 29 15.23 -19.41 28.97
N LEU A 30 15.25 -20.23 27.92
CA LEU A 30 14.96 -19.80 26.56
C LEU A 30 13.90 -20.70 25.91
N ILE A 31 13.11 -20.11 24.99
CA ILE A 31 12.04 -20.79 24.27
C ILE A 31 12.55 -21.22 22.89
N LEU A 32 12.23 -22.44 22.47
CA LEU A 32 12.57 -22.93 21.13
C LEU A 32 11.76 -22.19 20.05
N ASP A 33 12.47 -21.72 19.03
CA ASP A 33 11.88 -21.08 17.85
C ASP A 33 11.12 -22.08 16.95
N ASN A 34 10.53 -21.58 15.87
CA ASN A 34 9.80 -22.39 14.87
C ASN A 34 10.68 -23.43 14.14
N ASN A 35 12.01 -23.36 14.30
CA ASN A 35 12.97 -24.31 13.75
C ASN A 35 13.49 -25.31 14.80
N ALA A 36 12.89 -25.33 16.00
CA ALA A 36 13.32 -26.15 17.14
C ALA A 36 14.73 -25.81 17.63
N LYS A 37 15.09 -24.53 17.55
CA LYS A 37 16.41 -24.03 17.87
C LYS A 37 16.33 -22.93 18.92
N VAL A 38 17.46 -22.76 19.60
CA VAL A 38 17.71 -21.64 20.50
C VAL A 38 19.12 -21.12 20.29
N THR A 39 19.33 -19.82 20.49
CA THR A 39 20.66 -19.19 20.46
C THR A 39 21.02 -18.74 21.87
N LEU A 40 22.13 -19.26 22.39
CA LEU A 40 22.65 -18.94 23.72
C LEU A 40 23.25 -17.54 23.75
N THR A 41 23.26 -16.92 24.93
CA THR A 41 23.81 -15.58 25.13
C THR A 41 25.32 -15.53 24.88
N GLU A 42 26.07 -16.57 25.24
CA GLU A 42 27.50 -16.71 24.98
C GLU A 42 27.86 -18.06 24.38
N ILE A 43 29.09 -18.17 23.86
CA ILE A 43 29.58 -19.45 23.32
C ILE A 43 29.97 -20.37 24.47
N PRO A 44 29.31 -21.53 24.61
CA PRO A 44 29.61 -22.46 25.69
C PRO A 44 31.01 -23.06 25.53
N SER A 45 31.64 -23.38 26.65
CA SER A 45 32.91 -24.09 26.67
C SER A 45 32.69 -25.56 26.32
N ILE A 46 33.24 -26.02 25.20
CA ILE A 46 33.18 -27.44 24.78
C ILE A 46 33.73 -28.40 25.85
N TRP A 47 34.69 -27.93 26.67
CA TRP A 47 35.30 -28.73 27.73
C TRP A 47 34.37 -28.94 28.93
N HIS A 48 33.44 -28.02 29.16
CA HIS A 48 32.49 -28.10 30.27
C HIS A 48 31.11 -28.59 29.82
N GLY A 49 30.83 -28.47 28.52
CA GLY A 49 29.55 -28.85 27.94
C GLY A 49 28.45 -27.82 28.23
N LEU A 50 27.24 -28.18 27.78
CA LEU A 50 25.99 -27.50 28.08
C LEU A 50 25.10 -28.46 28.87
N THR A 51 24.47 -27.97 29.94
CA THR A 51 23.44 -28.71 30.66
C THR A 51 22.07 -28.15 30.29
N VAL A 52 21.13 -29.04 29.96
CA VAL A 52 19.75 -28.69 29.61
C VAL A 52 18.80 -29.30 30.64
N GLU A 53 17.89 -28.49 31.16
CA GLU A 53 16.82 -28.91 32.05
C GLU A 53 15.45 -28.48 31.52
N GLY A 54 14.46 -29.35 31.69
CA GLY A 54 13.07 -29.12 31.31
C GLY A 54 12.35 -30.42 30.97
N GLU A 55 11.02 -30.35 30.90
CA GLU A 55 10.14 -31.49 30.58
C GLU A 55 10.27 -32.70 31.54
N ASN A 56 10.84 -32.51 32.73
CA ASN A 56 11.09 -33.57 33.73
C ASN A 56 11.79 -34.82 33.15
N GLN A 57 12.74 -34.62 32.23
CA GLN A 57 13.49 -35.70 31.60
C GLN A 57 15.00 -35.39 31.59
N THR A 58 15.80 -36.44 31.42
CA THR A 58 17.25 -36.32 31.21
C THR A 58 17.54 -36.05 29.74
N TRP A 59 18.33 -35.02 29.49
CA TRP A 59 18.73 -34.58 28.15
C TRP A 59 20.14 -35.04 27.80
N PHE A 60 20.34 -35.46 26.55
CA PHE A 60 21.62 -35.95 26.05
C PHE A 60 22.12 -35.14 24.85
N GLU A 61 23.36 -34.65 24.94
CA GLU A 61 24.01 -34.02 23.79
C GLU A 61 24.47 -35.10 22.80
N ILE A 62 24.13 -34.92 21.52
CA ILE A 62 24.69 -35.70 20.41
C ILE A 62 25.54 -34.79 19.52
N ARG A 63 26.53 -35.36 18.83
CA ARG A 63 27.46 -34.58 17.98
C ARG A 63 26.96 -34.32 16.56
N ASN A 64 26.11 -35.20 16.05
CA ASN A 64 25.59 -35.14 14.69
C ASN A 64 24.28 -35.92 14.56
N GLY A 65 23.57 -35.71 13.45
CA GLY A 65 22.29 -36.37 13.17
C GLY A 65 21.08 -35.49 13.50
N LEU A 66 19.90 -36.12 13.55
CA LEU A 66 18.65 -35.47 13.96
C LEU A 66 18.35 -35.83 15.42
N PRO A 67 18.19 -34.86 16.32
CA PRO A 67 17.92 -35.16 17.73
C PRO A 67 16.59 -35.91 17.92
N LYS A 68 16.61 -36.97 18.73
CA LYS A 68 15.40 -37.61 19.26
C LYS A 68 14.76 -36.77 20.37
N ASP A 69 13.66 -37.29 20.94
CA ASP A 69 12.83 -36.59 21.93
C ASP A 69 13.60 -36.11 23.17
N ASN A 70 14.67 -36.80 23.56
CA ASN A 70 15.51 -36.47 24.71
C ASN A 70 16.96 -36.13 24.36
N GLU A 71 17.21 -35.81 23.09
CA GLU A 71 18.53 -35.46 22.58
C GLU A 71 18.55 -34.00 22.10
N TYR A 72 19.73 -33.40 22.09
CA TYR A 72 19.99 -32.08 21.51
C TYR A 72 21.39 -32.02 20.89
N ILE A 73 21.61 -31.06 20.00
CA ILE A 73 22.92 -30.78 19.39
C ILE A 73 23.32 -29.37 19.75
N VAL A 74 24.57 -29.18 20.17
CA VAL A 74 25.16 -27.87 20.44
C VAL A 74 26.16 -27.52 19.35
N ASP A 75 25.95 -26.38 18.70
CA ASP A 75 26.93 -25.72 17.86
C ASP A 75 27.78 -24.77 18.72
N TYR A 76 28.91 -25.30 19.19
CA TYR A 76 29.90 -24.59 20.00
C TYR A 76 30.63 -23.46 19.23
N SER A 77 30.39 -23.29 17.93
CA SER A 77 30.93 -22.17 17.16
C SER A 77 29.90 -21.04 17.03
N ASN A 78 28.62 -21.39 16.87
CA ASN A 78 27.54 -20.45 16.57
C ASN A 78 26.54 -20.22 17.72
N ARG A 79 26.76 -20.79 18.91
CA ARG A 79 25.89 -20.66 20.10
C ARG A 79 24.51 -21.29 19.93
N GLN A 80 24.33 -22.17 18.96
CA GLN A 80 23.02 -22.69 18.64
C GLN A 80 22.81 -24.04 19.31
N VAL A 81 21.65 -24.25 19.90
CA VAL A 81 21.22 -25.57 20.38
C VAL A 81 20.01 -25.99 19.56
N THR A 82 20.06 -27.20 19.00
CA THR A 82 19.00 -27.76 18.15
C THR A 82 18.37 -28.96 18.85
N PHE A 83 17.04 -28.99 18.86
CA PHE A 83 16.24 -30.04 19.47
C PHE A 83 15.36 -30.74 18.43
N ASN A 84 14.63 -31.76 18.89
CA ASN A 84 13.54 -32.34 18.12
C ASN A 84 12.40 -31.32 17.92
N LYS A 85 11.80 -31.29 16.72
CA LYS A 85 10.68 -30.40 16.37
C LYS A 85 9.44 -30.52 17.26
N LYS A 86 9.27 -31.64 17.96
CA LYS A 86 8.19 -31.83 18.95
C LYS A 86 8.23 -30.82 20.11
N HIS A 87 9.39 -30.20 20.36
CA HIS A 87 9.57 -29.27 21.48
C HIS A 87 9.48 -27.79 21.09
N ILE A 88 9.10 -27.46 19.84
CA ILE A 88 8.89 -26.08 19.40
C ILE A 88 7.94 -25.34 20.36
N GLY A 89 8.31 -24.12 20.75
CA GLY A 89 7.54 -23.28 21.66
C GLY A 89 7.66 -23.65 23.15
N LYS A 90 8.37 -24.72 23.51
CA LYS A 90 8.67 -25.05 24.91
C LYS A 90 9.88 -24.28 25.43
N GLN A 91 9.90 -24.03 26.73
CA GLN A 91 11.00 -23.36 27.43
C GLN A 91 11.89 -24.39 28.13
N PHE A 92 13.21 -24.20 28.00
CA PHE A 92 14.22 -25.00 28.72
C PHE A 92 15.18 -24.07 29.46
N SER A 93 15.79 -24.60 30.51
CA SER A 93 16.88 -23.97 31.25
C SER A 93 18.21 -24.52 30.74
N PHE A 94 19.16 -23.62 30.51
CA PHE A 94 20.48 -23.91 29.96
C PHE A 94 21.53 -23.43 30.94
N SER A 95 22.44 -24.32 31.36
CA SER A 95 23.55 -23.96 32.24
C SER A 95 24.89 -24.34 31.62
N PHE A 96 25.81 -23.39 31.54
CA PHE A 96 27.11 -23.59 30.88
C PHE A 96 28.16 -22.57 31.33
N LYS A 97 29.42 -22.84 30.97
CA LYS A 97 30.53 -21.87 31.10
C LYS A 97 30.69 -21.07 29.81
N GLY A 98 30.36 -19.79 29.86
CA GLY A 98 30.46 -18.81 28.77
C GLY A 98 31.90 -18.35 28.51
N THR A 99 32.30 -18.46 27.25
CA THR A 99 33.62 -18.06 26.74
C THR A 99 33.63 -16.67 26.10
N GLY A 100 32.53 -15.94 26.18
CA GLY A 100 32.32 -14.69 25.46
C GLY A 100 31.72 -14.89 24.06
N ASN A 101 31.75 -13.83 23.27
CA ASN A 101 31.12 -13.74 21.95
C ASN A 101 32.08 -13.16 20.93
N THR A 102 31.83 -13.46 19.65
CA THR A 102 32.49 -12.78 18.53
C THR A 102 31.42 -11.99 17.79
N PHE A 103 31.59 -10.67 17.72
CA PHE A 103 30.69 -9.79 16.99
C PHE A 103 31.35 -9.38 15.68
N THR A 104 30.65 -9.59 14.56
CA THR A 104 31.04 -9.07 13.25
C THR A 104 30.09 -7.94 12.90
N SER A 105 30.64 -6.76 12.60
CA SER A 105 29.83 -5.63 12.17
C SER A 105 29.19 -5.91 10.82
N ALA A 106 27.92 -5.53 10.65
CA ALA A 106 27.21 -5.67 9.39
C ALA A 106 27.86 -4.88 8.24
N SER A 107 28.53 -3.75 8.54
CA SER A 107 29.28 -2.98 7.54
C SER A 107 30.56 -3.68 7.07
N SER A 108 31.03 -4.67 7.82
CA SER A 108 32.21 -5.49 7.49
C SER A 108 31.84 -6.79 6.77
N VAL A 109 30.56 -7.12 6.66
CA VAL A 109 30.08 -8.28 5.90
C VAL A 109 29.73 -7.81 4.48
N TYR A 110 30.51 -8.24 3.49
CA TYR A 110 30.33 -7.84 2.10
C TYR A 110 29.40 -8.80 1.38
N THR A 111 28.38 -8.27 0.71
CA THR A 111 27.38 -9.06 -0.03
C THR A 111 27.59 -8.97 -1.53
N LYS A 112 28.24 -7.90 -2.02
CA LYS A 112 28.61 -7.74 -3.42
C LYS A 112 29.97 -7.06 -3.59
N ARG A 113 30.73 -7.53 -4.59
CA ARG A 113 32.06 -7.01 -4.92
C ARG A 113 32.27 -6.99 -6.43
N ASN A 114 32.96 -5.97 -6.93
CA ASN A 114 33.47 -5.90 -8.30
C ASN A 114 35.00 -5.78 -8.25
N GLY A 115 35.69 -6.85 -8.63
CA GLY A 115 37.16 -6.94 -8.49
C GLY A 115 37.59 -6.86 -7.01
N LEU A 116 38.37 -5.85 -6.65
CA LEU A 116 38.79 -5.59 -5.27
C LEU A 116 37.89 -4.60 -4.53
N SER A 117 36.98 -3.94 -5.26
CA SER A 117 36.10 -2.91 -4.70
C SER A 117 34.81 -3.54 -4.18
N VAL A 118 34.53 -3.35 -2.88
CA VAL A 118 33.25 -3.71 -2.28
C VAL A 118 32.19 -2.74 -2.78
N THR A 119 31.07 -3.28 -3.25
CA THR A 119 29.97 -2.48 -3.82
C THR A 119 28.67 -2.60 -3.05
N GLU A 120 28.60 -3.52 -2.08
CA GLU A 120 27.45 -3.66 -1.19
C GLU A 120 27.85 -4.36 0.11
N THR A 121 27.32 -3.90 1.23
CA THR A 121 27.49 -4.49 2.56
C THR A 121 26.16 -4.98 3.13
N LEU A 122 26.21 -5.89 4.11
CA LEU A 122 25.00 -6.33 4.81
C LEU A 122 24.29 -5.16 5.51
N GLN A 123 25.03 -4.18 6.01
CA GLN A 123 24.45 -2.96 6.58
C GLN A 123 23.60 -2.22 5.54
N GLU A 124 24.11 -2.03 4.32
CA GLU A 124 23.37 -1.40 3.23
C GLU A 124 22.10 -2.17 2.86
N ILE A 125 22.15 -3.51 2.82
CA ILE A 125 20.93 -4.32 2.58
C ILE A 125 19.90 -4.09 3.68
N VAL A 126 20.31 -4.06 4.96
CA VAL A 126 19.40 -3.84 6.09
C VAL A 126 18.76 -2.46 6.01
N ASP A 127 19.55 -1.43 5.70
CA ASP A 127 19.05 -0.06 5.60
C ASP A 127 18.11 0.10 4.41
N ASN A 128 18.48 -0.39 3.23
CA ASN A 128 17.60 -0.42 2.05
C ASN A 128 16.31 -1.21 2.31
N GLY A 129 16.40 -2.33 3.03
CA GLY A 129 15.25 -3.14 3.42
C GLY A 129 14.30 -2.39 4.35
N ARG A 130 14.85 -1.63 5.32
CA ARG A 130 14.06 -0.78 6.23
C ARG A 130 13.37 0.35 5.47
N GLU A 131 14.07 1.02 4.56
CA GLU A 131 13.50 2.05 3.69
C GLU A 131 12.37 1.48 2.82
N GLY A 132 12.58 0.31 2.21
CA GLY A 132 11.55 -0.37 1.42
C GLY A 132 10.30 -0.72 2.23
N ILE A 133 10.46 -1.23 3.46
CA ILE A 133 9.33 -1.50 4.36
C ILE A 133 8.60 -0.22 4.76
N GLN A 134 9.34 0.86 5.04
CA GLN A 134 8.73 2.15 5.34
C GLN A 134 7.88 2.66 4.16
N ALA A 135 8.40 2.59 2.94
CA ALA A 135 7.66 2.98 1.74
C ALA A 135 6.39 2.13 1.55
N LEU A 136 6.43 0.83 1.85
CA LEU A 136 5.24 -0.03 1.81
C LEU A 136 4.20 0.35 2.87
N ASN A 137 4.63 0.71 4.07
CA ASN A 137 3.73 1.19 5.12
C ASN A 137 3.05 2.51 4.71
N GLU A 138 3.74 3.39 3.99
CA GLU A 138 3.15 4.62 3.44
C GLU A 138 2.10 4.35 2.34
N LEU A 139 2.17 3.20 1.66
CA LEU A 139 1.15 2.72 0.73
C LEU A 139 -0.01 2.00 1.41
N SER A 140 0.10 1.65 2.69
CA SER A 140 -1.03 1.12 3.44
C SER A 140 -2.09 2.22 3.63
N GLY A 141 -3.35 1.91 3.36
CA GLY A 141 -4.47 2.84 3.53
C GLY A 141 -5.27 3.16 2.27
N PHE A 142 -4.85 2.74 1.07
CA PHE A 142 -5.64 2.85 -0.17
C PHE A 142 -6.78 1.81 -0.26
N ASP A 143 -7.50 1.63 0.83
CA ASP A 143 -8.63 0.72 0.90
C ASP A 143 -9.91 1.43 0.48
N TYR A 144 -10.71 0.80 -0.37
CA TYR A 144 -12.06 1.25 -0.64
C TYR A 144 -13.00 0.76 0.47
N VAL A 145 -13.53 1.70 1.27
CA VAL A 145 -14.33 1.45 2.48
C VAL A 145 -15.84 1.61 2.22
N ASN A 146 -16.27 1.44 0.96
CA ASN A 146 -17.67 1.56 0.50
C ASN A 146 -18.23 2.99 0.57
N GLU A 147 -19.53 3.13 0.82
CA GLU A 147 -20.20 4.42 0.95
C GLU A 147 -19.83 5.10 2.27
N TYR A 148 -19.66 6.43 2.24
CA TYR A 148 -19.36 7.22 3.44
C TYR A 148 -20.42 7.04 4.52
N SER A 149 -19.97 6.84 5.75
CA SER A 149 -20.76 6.70 6.95
C SER A 149 -20.21 7.62 8.06
N PRO A 150 -21.05 8.41 8.74
CA PRO A 150 -20.58 9.33 9.79
C PRO A 150 -20.12 8.63 11.08
N VAL A 151 -20.42 7.33 11.26
CA VAL A 151 -20.04 6.56 12.46
C VAL A 151 -18.75 5.77 12.29
N GLU A 152 -18.32 5.56 11.05
CA GLU A 152 -17.10 4.83 10.70
C GLU A 152 -15.86 5.71 10.91
N ASN A 153 -14.74 5.09 11.25
CA ASN A 153 -13.47 5.78 11.39
C ASN A 153 -12.58 5.50 10.18
N TYR A 154 -12.33 6.52 9.36
CA TYR A 154 -11.48 6.37 8.17
C TYR A 154 -10.02 6.73 8.50
N TYR A 155 -9.09 5.94 7.96
CA TYR A 155 -7.66 6.26 8.01
C TYR A 155 -7.25 7.10 6.80
N LYS A 156 -6.06 7.70 6.87
CA LYS A 156 -5.53 8.46 5.74
C LYS A 156 -5.46 7.54 4.51
N HIS A 157 -5.79 8.10 3.35
CA HIS A 157 -5.89 7.41 2.08
C HIS A 157 -7.08 6.46 1.88
N ASN A 158 -7.92 6.23 2.90
CA ASN A 158 -9.15 5.45 2.71
C ASN A 158 -10.06 6.13 1.68
N ILE A 159 -10.64 5.33 0.82
CA ILE A 159 -11.45 5.77 -0.31
C ILE A 159 -12.91 5.44 -0.03
N VAL A 160 -13.80 6.42 -0.19
CA VAL A 160 -15.25 6.25 0.00
C VAL A 160 -16.03 6.78 -1.19
N SER A 161 -17.23 6.25 -1.41
CA SER A 161 -18.21 6.87 -2.29
C SER A 161 -19.14 7.79 -1.50
N PHE A 162 -19.47 8.96 -2.05
CA PHE A 162 -20.42 9.90 -1.46
C PHE A 162 -21.05 10.77 -2.55
N ASN A 163 -22.39 10.84 -2.59
CA ASN A 163 -23.14 11.64 -3.58
C ASN A 163 -22.69 11.41 -5.03
N GLY A 164 -22.32 10.17 -5.35
CA GLY A 164 -21.90 9.81 -6.70
C GLY A 164 -20.53 10.31 -7.13
N ALA A 165 -19.71 10.71 -6.17
CA ALA A 165 -18.29 10.94 -6.31
C ALA A 165 -17.51 9.98 -5.39
N THR A 166 -16.22 9.85 -5.66
CA THR A 166 -15.26 9.09 -4.88
C THR A 166 -14.30 10.07 -4.21
N PHE A 167 -14.13 9.92 -2.91
CA PHE A 167 -13.27 10.77 -2.09
C PHE A 167 -12.20 9.96 -1.38
N ILE A 168 -11.05 10.57 -1.15
CA ILE A 168 -9.95 10.03 -0.35
C ILE A 168 -9.84 10.80 0.96
N SER A 169 -9.71 10.10 2.08
CA SER A 169 -9.47 10.70 3.39
C SER A 169 -8.06 11.29 3.47
N LEU A 170 -7.96 12.52 4.00
CA LEU A 170 -6.70 13.25 4.16
C LEU A 170 -6.11 13.13 5.58
N LEU A 171 -6.86 12.57 6.52
CA LEU A 171 -6.49 12.45 7.93
C LEU A 171 -6.53 11.01 8.41
N ASP A 172 -5.69 10.71 9.39
CA ASP A 172 -5.84 9.54 10.25
C ASP A 172 -6.90 9.82 11.31
N SER A 173 -7.83 8.88 11.50
CA SER A 173 -8.99 9.00 12.38
C SER A 173 -10.03 10.04 11.95
N ASN A 174 -10.43 9.98 10.68
CA ASN A 174 -11.43 10.85 10.08
C ASN A 174 -12.86 10.33 10.35
N LYS A 175 -13.35 10.50 11.57
CA LYS A 175 -14.71 10.09 11.97
C LYS A 175 -15.66 11.29 12.03
N GLY A 176 -16.86 11.13 11.47
CA GLY A 176 -17.93 12.12 11.53
C GLY A 176 -17.71 13.38 10.68
N ASN A 177 -16.60 13.51 9.97
CA ASN A 177 -16.41 14.60 9.01
C ASN A 177 -16.97 14.19 7.66
N THR A 178 -17.98 14.90 7.18
CA THR A 178 -18.64 14.56 5.90
C THR A 178 -17.84 15.07 4.69
N PRO A 179 -17.70 14.26 3.62
CA PRO A 179 -17.18 14.75 2.35
C PRO A 179 -18.01 15.92 1.81
N PRO A 180 -17.42 16.88 1.08
CA PRO A 180 -18.21 17.97 0.50
C PRO A 180 -19.18 17.44 -0.55
N ASN A 181 -20.28 18.16 -0.80
CA ASN A 181 -21.11 17.86 -1.95
C ASN A 181 -20.29 18.13 -3.23
N PRO A 182 -20.07 17.13 -4.10
CA PRO A 182 -19.20 17.27 -5.27
C PRO A 182 -19.74 18.27 -6.30
N ASN A 183 -21.00 18.71 -6.21
CA ASN A 183 -21.57 19.76 -7.05
C ASN A 183 -21.27 21.18 -6.55
N SER A 184 -20.80 21.35 -5.31
CA SER A 184 -20.44 22.65 -4.75
C SER A 184 -18.96 22.79 -4.41
N SER A 185 -18.27 21.72 -4.05
CA SER A 185 -16.82 21.74 -3.82
C SER A 185 -16.18 20.38 -4.11
N ASN A 186 -14.96 20.42 -4.65
CA ASN A 186 -14.16 19.24 -4.96
C ASN A 186 -13.31 18.77 -3.76
N SER A 187 -13.21 19.52 -2.67
CA SER A 187 -12.46 19.09 -1.49
C SER A 187 -12.81 19.89 -0.25
N ASN A 188 -12.39 19.38 0.90
CA ASN A 188 -12.28 20.11 2.16
C ASN A 188 -11.00 19.66 2.90
N GLN A 189 -10.82 20.08 4.14
CA GLN A 189 -9.63 19.72 4.95
C GLN A 189 -9.55 18.23 5.34
N TYR A 190 -10.63 17.47 5.14
CA TYR A 190 -10.75 16.06 5.54
C TYR A 190 -10.77 15.11 4.34
N TRP A 191 -11.26 15.58 3.18
CA TRP A 191 -11.54 14.77 2.00
C TRP A 191 -11.05 15.44 0.72
N GLY A 192 -10.33 14.69 -0.11
CA GLY A 192 -9.99 15.06 -1.48
C GLY A 192 -10.83 14.30 -2.50
N LEU A 193 -11.29 14.95 -3.57
CA LEU A 193 -12.00 14.28 -4.66
C LEU A 193 -11.02 13.49 -5.54
N ILE A 194 -11.32 12.20 -5.78
CA ILE A 194 -10.64 11.36 -6.77
C ILE A 194 -11.37 11.40 -8.10
N SER A 195 -12.69 11.20 -8.06
CA SER A 195 -13.52 11.15 -9.25
C SER A 195 -14.93 11.63 -8.95
N LYS A 196 -15.52 12.38 -9.87
CA LYS A 196 -16.92 12.79 -9.83
C LYS A 196 -17.63 12.22 -11.04
N ARG A 197 -18.89 11.80 -10.90
CA ARG A 197 -19.76 11.56 -12.05
C ARG A 197 -19.84 12.80 -12.96
N GLY A 198 -20.06 12.62 -14.25
CA GLY A 198 -20.24 13.72 -15.20
C GLY A 198 -21.34 14.69 -14.75
N GLU A 199 -21.28 15.94 -15.25
CA GLU A 199 -22.26 17.00 -14.97
C GLU A 199 -23.70 16.59 -15.37
N ASP A 200 -23.85 15.60 -16.24
CA ASP A 200 -25.13 15.00 -16.65
C ASP A 200 -25.64 13.87 -15.74
N GLY A 201 -24.91 13.52 -14.67
CA GLY A 201 -25.41 12.88 -13.45
C GLY A 201 -25.93 11.42 -13.55
N ILE A 202 -26.23 10.92 -14.74
CA ILE A 202 -26.99 9.69 -14.98
C ILE A 202 -26.30 8.80 -16.03
N GLY A 203 -25.50 9.36 -16.94
CA GLY A 203 -24.86 8.61 -18.03
C GLY A 203 -25.84 8.07 -19.08
N ASN A 204 -27.14 8.33 -18.93
CA ASN A 204 -28.17 7.96 -19.91
C ASN A 204 -28.38 9.11 -20.89
N LEU A 205 -27.49 9.17 -21.87
CA LEU A 205 -27.63 10.03 -23.02
C LEU A 205 -28.51 9.33 -24.05
N VAL A 206 -29.60 9.99 -24.45
CA VAL A 206 -30.42 9.53 -25.57
C VAL A 206 -30.34 10.53 -26.70
N ASN A 207 -29.99 10.04 -27.88
CA ASN A 207 -30.02 10.82 -29.10
C ASN A 207 -31.46 10.89 -29.61
N LYS A 208 -31.97 12.10 -29.77
CA LYS A 208 -33.26 12.40 -30.40
C LYS A 208 -33.02 13.07 -31.75
N THR A 209 -34.02 12.96 -32.61
CA THR A 209 -34.01 13.61 -33.92
C THR A 209 -35.39 14.20 -34.15
N ASP A 210 -35.43 15.51 -34.36
CA ASP A 210 -36.62 16.21 -34.81
C ASP A 210 -36.43 16.64 -36.27
N ILE A 211 -37.47 16.46 -37.08
CA ILE A 211 -37.50 16.83 -38.49
C ILE A 211 -38.58 17.88 -38.66
N PHE A 212 -38.21 19.00 -39.28
CA PHE A 212 -39.09 20.14 -39.53
C PHE A 212 -39.16 20.43 -41.03
N THR A 213 -40.30 20.97 -41.45
CA THR A 213 -40.45 21.63 -42.75
C THR A 213 -40.67 23.12 -42.48
N ALA A 214 -39.74 23.96 -42.92
CA ALA A 214 -39.78 25.40 -42.67
C ALA A 214 -41.00 26.05 -43.34
N THR A 215 -41.62 27.00 -42.65
CA THR A 215 -42.56 27.96 -43.25
C THR A 215 -41.80 29.14 -43.84
N GLU A 216 -42.46 29.91 -44.71
CA GLU A 216 -41.85 31.07 -45.37
C GLU A 216 -41.33 32.07 -44.32
N GLY A 217 -40.02 32.33 -44.33
CA GLY A 217 -39.37 33.27 -43.42
C GLY A 217 -39.07 32.70 -42.03
N GLN A 218 -39.20 31.40 -41.80
CA GLN A 218 -38.94 30.80 -40.48
C GLN A 218 -37.44 30.77 -40.16
N SER A 219 -37.08 31.27 -38.98
CA SER A 219 -35.70 31.26 -38.47
C SER A 219 -35.56 30.61 -37.08
N VAL A 220 -36.66 30.27 -36.40
CA VAL A 220 -36.65 29.67 -35.05
C VAL A 220 -37.33 28.31 -35.09
N PHE A 221 -36.69 27.32 -34.47
CA PHE A 221 -37.16 25.94 -34.42
C PHE A 221 -37.27 25.48 -32.96
N GLN A 222 -38.43 24.95 -32.60
CA GLN A 222 -38.73 24.41 -31.27
C GLN A 222 -38.62 22.89 -31.30
N LEU A 223 -37.74 22.34 -30.47
CA LEU A 223 -37.49 20.91 -30.33
C LEU A 223 -38.55 20.27 -29.44
N ASN A 224 -38.86 18.99 -29.70
CA ASN A 224 -39.77 18.18 -28.89
C ASN A 224 -39.13 17.70 -27.57
N GLY A 225 -37.83 17.91 -27.39
CA GLY A 225 -37.07 17.52 -26.22
C GLY A 225 -36.08 18.61 -25.81
N THR A 226 -35.32 18.31 -24.74
CA THR A 226 -34.35 19.23 -24.18
C THR A 226 -32.91 18.76 -24.39
N TYR A 227 -31.98 19.70 -24.42
CA TYR A 227 -30.53 19.47 -24.46
C TYR A 227 -29.81 20.53 -23.60
N THR A 228 -28.52 20.33 -23.36
CA THR A 228 -27.68 21.28 -22.61
C THR A 228 -26.99 22.24 -23.57
N VAL A 229 -27.32 23.54 -23.46
CA VAL A 229 -26.78 24.60 -24.30
C VAL A 229 -25.26 24.75 -24.10
N GLY A 230 -24.52 24.99 -25.19
CA GLY A 230 -23.09 25.28 -25.20
C GLY A 230 -22.19 24.06 -24.98
N LYS A 231 -22.75 22.85 -24.98
CA LYS A 231 -22.00 21.59 -24.75
C LYS A 231 -21.78 20.78 -26.04
N GLY A 232 -22.08 21.34 -27.22
CA GLY A 232 -21.95 20.64 -28.50
C GLY A 232 -22.91 19.46 -28.64
N ARG A 233 -24.10 19.57 -28.04
CA ARG A 233 -25.13 18.51 -28.00
C ARG A 233 -26.25 18.70 -29.04
N LEU A 234 -26.12 19.67 -29.94
CA LEU A 234 -27.04 19.94 -31.03
C LEU A 234 -26.29 19.94 -32.37
N GLU A 235 -26.77 19.14 -33.31
CA GLU A 235 -26.38 19.13 -34.72
C GLU A 235 -27.58 19.56 -35.56
N VAL A 236 -27.41 20.60 -36.38
CA VAL A 236 -28.45 21.14 -37.28
C VAL A 236 -28.05 20.84 -38.72
N ILE A 237 -28.99 20.29 -39.50
CA ILE A 237 -28.80 19.98 -40.92
C ILE A 237 -29.94 20.67 -41.68
N ILE A 238 -29.60 21.47 -42.70
CA ILE A 238 -30.56 22.21 -43.52
C ILE A 238 -30.44 21.71 -44.96
N GLY A 239 -31.53 21.19 -45.54
CA GLY A 239 -31.53 20.69 -46.92
C GLY A 239 -30.47 19.61 -47.18
N GLY A 240 -30.12 18.82 -46.16
CA GLY A 240 -29.06 17.81 -46.23
C GLY A 240 -27.64 18.33 -45.94
N VAL A 241 -27.46 19.63 -45.70
CA VAL A 241 -26.14 20.24 -45.41
C VAL A 241 -25.99 20.48 -43.89
N PRO A 242 -25.03 19.81 -43.23
CA PRO A 242 -24.71 20.09 -41.82
C PRO A 242 -24.27 21.54 -41.62
N GLN A 243 -24.79 22.17 -40.58
CA GLN A 243 -24.48 23.53 -40.21
C GLN A 243 -23.42 23.56 -39.11
N TYR A 244 -22.46 24.47 -39.25
CA TYR A 244 -21.48 24.75 -38.22
C TYR A 244 -22.09 25.63 -37.12
N SER A 245 -21.49 25.61 -35.93
CA SER A 245 -22.00 26.32 -34.74
C SER A 245 -22.06 27.85 -34.86
N ASN A 246 -21.46 28.43 -35.89
CA ASN A 246 -21.57 29.86 -36.21
C ASN A 246 -22.79 30.19 -37.09
N ASN A 247 -23.46 29.19 -37.69
CA ASN A 247 -24.59 29.40 -38.59
C ASN A 247 -25.95 29.36 -37.86
N PHE A 248 -25.97 28.86 -36.62
CA PHE A 248 -27.15 28.84 -35.75
C PHE A 248 -26.77 29.23 -34.33
N THR A 249 -27.75 29.67 -33.54
CA THR A 249 -27.59 30.02 -32.12
C THR A 249 -28.53 29.15 -31.30
N GLU A 250 -27.98 28.48 -30.29
CA GLU A 250 -28.73 27.75 -29.29
C GLU A 250 -29.44 28.75 -28.37
N THR A 251 -30.74 28.94 -28.54
CA THR A 251 -31.51 29.98 -27.84
C THR A 251 -31.86 29.58 -26.42
N ASN A 252 -32.27 28.32 -26.22
CA ASN A 252 -32.50 27.71 -24.92
C ASN A 252 -32.41 26.19 -25.03
N SER A 253 -32.67 25.48 -23.92
CA SER A 253 -32.57 24.02 -23.86
C SER A 253 -33.53 23.26 -24.80
N SER A 254 -34.50 23.90 -25.45
CA SER A 254 -35.46 23.25 -26.37
C SER A 254 -35.62 24.00 -27.69
N SER A 255 -34.71 24.90 -28.05
CA SER A 255 -34.80 25.63 -29.31
C SER A 255 -33.46 26.12 -29.83
N PHE A 256 -33.43 26.44 -31.11
CA PHE A 256 -32.34 27.15 -31.75
C PHE A 256 -32.88 28.12 -32.81
N SER A 257 -32.06 29.11 -33.17
CA SER A 257 -32.35 30.08 -34.22
C SER A 257 -31.27 30.07 -35.30
N LEU A 258 -31.66 30.29 -36.55
CA LEU A 258 -30.77 30.46 -37.68
C LEU A 258 -30.44 31.95 -37.89
N SER A 259 -29.25 32.20 -38.44
CA SER A 259 -28.82 33.56 -38.82
C SER A 259 -29.61 34.13 -39.99
N GLU A 260 -30.10 33.26 -40.88
CA GLU A 260 -30.93 33.61 -42.03
C GLU A 260 -32.26 32.85 -42.00
N SER A 261 -33.34 33.50 -42.45
CA SER A 261 -34.66 32.87 -42.55
C SER A 261 -34.74 31.92 -43.74
N LEU A 262 -35.44 30.80 -43.59
CA LEU A 262 -35.58 29.80 -44.65
C LEU A 262 -36.85 30.01 -45.50
N PRO A 263 -36.81 29.67 -46.80
CA PRO A 263 -38.01 29.64 -47.65
C PRO A 263 -38.90 28.44 -47.29
N ALA A 264 -40.19 28.56 -47.61
CA ALA A 264 -41.18 27.52 -47.34
C ALA A 264 -40.81 26.19 -48.00
N GLY A 265 -40.97 25.09 -47.26
CA GLY A 265 -40.70 23.74 -47.74
C GLY A 265 -39.27 23.24 -47.52
N THR A 266 -38.37 24.07 -46.97
CA THR A 266 -37.00 23.64 -46.63
C THR A 266 -37.02 22.65 -45.48
N GLU A 267 -36.37 21.49 -45.65
CA GLU A 267 -36.24 20.49 -44.59
C GLU A 267 -35.11 20.85 -43.62
N VAL A 268 -35.40 20.78 -42.32
CA VAL A 268 -34.43 21.00 -41.24
C VAL A 268 -34.45 19.80 -40.31
N VAL A 269 -33.29 19.19 -40.11
CA VAL A 269 -33.10 18.08 -39.17
C VAL A 269 -32.28 18.57 -38.00
N ALA A 270 -32.81 18.41 -36.78
CA ALA A 270 -32.11 18.69 -35.54
C ALA A 270 -31.86 17.39 -34.80
N LYS A 271 -30.60 17.00 -34.66
CA LYS A 271 -30.20 15.87 -33.83
C LYS A 271 -29.64 16.42 -32.52
N TYR A 272 -30.14 15.92 -31.40
CA TYR A 272 -29.70 16.41 -30.09
C TYR A 272 -29.67 15.32 -29.05
N THR A 273 -28.77 15.48 -28.09
CA THR A 273 -28.60 14.52 -26.99
C THR A 273 -29.30 15.04 -25.73
N THR A 274 -30.34 14.32 -25.29
CA THR A 274 -31.05 14.60 -24.02
C THR A 274 -30.47 13.78 -22.89
N VAL A 275 -30.53 14.32 -21.68
CA VAL A 275 -30.35 13.57 -20.43
C VAL A 275 -31.72 13.04 -20.01
N ILE A 276 -31.81 11.77 -19.61
CA ILE A 276 -33.01 11.15 -19.02
C ILE A 276 -32.84 11.07 -17.51
#